data_AF-A0A954WDK9-F1
#
_entry.id   AF-A0A954WDK9-F1
#
_cell.length_a   1.000
_cell.length_b   1.000
_cell.length_c   1.000
_cell.angle_alpha   90.00
_cell.angle_beta   90.00
_cell.angle_gamma   90.00
#
_symmetry.space_group_name_H-M   'P 1'
#
loop_
_entity.id
_entity.type
_entity.pdbx_description
1 polymer ?
#
loop_
_entity_poly.entity_id
_entity_poly.type
_entity_poly.pdbx_seq_one_letter_code
_entity_poly.pdbx_strand_id
1 'polypeptide(L)'
;MKFTSPSEESAKISTEVVWGFWCGQIASRTNRWMRQMLQDTLLALACVFACFASNLSAQQPLDGAKPTQWRVIWTSDPATTATVSWSTAKPSKKNVLHWGEKESGLRQTSTNTRSGLHKDLRGSFELYFHHVRLRDLKPGTAYSVQMESDDGRSPEFYFVTAP
;
A
#
# COMPACT_ATOMS: atom_id res chain seq x y z
N MET A 1 -94.01 42.93 -14.31
CA MET A 1 -94.36 43.70 -13.09
C MET A 1 -94.14 42.77 -11.89
N LYS A 2 -93.60 43.27 -10.77
CA LYS A 2 -92.79 42.59 -9.69
C LYS A 2 -91.30 42.70 -10.01
N PHE A 3 -90.48 43.61 -9.46
CA PHE A 3 -90.38 44.22 -8.12
C PHE A 3 -90.17 43.21 -6.99
N THR A 4 -88.89 42.98 -6.65
CA THR A 4 -88.41 42.94 -5.26
C THR A 4 -87.00 43.52 -5.22
N SER A 5 -86.87 44.49 -4.31
CA SER A 5 -85.75 45.38 -4.04
C SER A 5 -84.58 44.72 -3.30
N PRO A 6 -83.41 45.38 -3.30
CA PRO A 6 -82.21 45.01 -2.56
C PRO A 6 -82.22 45.60 -1.13
N SER A 7 -81.41 45.05 -0.22
CA SER A 7 -80.55 45.78 0.74
C SER A 7 -79.96 44.87 1.84
N GLU A 8 -78.97 45.43 2.55
CA GLU A 8 -78.19 44.93 3.70
C GLU A 8 -76.96 44.08 3.31
N GLU A 9 -75.82 44.67 2.98
CA GLU A 9 -74.94 45.51 3.84
C GLU A 9 -74.48 44.77 5.10
N SER A 10 -73.23 44.28 5.08
CA SER A 10 -72.21 44.79 6.01
C SER A 10 -70.88 44.09 5.77
N ALA A 11 -69.88 44.92 5.45
CA ALA A 11 -68.49 44.55 5.36
C ALA A 11 -67.97 44.09 6.73
N LYS A 12 -67.27 42.94 6.75
CA LYS A 12 -66.23 42.67 7.73
C LYS A 12 -64.98 42.21 6.99
N ILE A 13 -64.11 43.17 6.72
CA ILE A 13 -62.74 42.98 6.28
C ILE A 13 -62.01 42.30 7.44
N SER A 14 -61.68 41.02 7.27
CA SER A 14 -60.83 40.26 8.18
C SER A 14 -59.36 40.61 7.92
N THR A 15 -58.70 41.14 8.93
CA THR A 15 -57.31 41.62 8.96
C THR A 15 -56.26 40.50 9.08
N GLU A 16 -56.54 39.27 8.66
CA GLU A 16 -55.64 38.13 8.95
C GLU A 16 -54.55 37.83 7.91
N VAL A 17 -54.45 38.56 6.80
CA VAL A 17 -53.56 38.13 5.70
C VAL A 17 -52.12 38.65 5.79
N VAL A 18 -51.78 39.56 6.73
CA VAL A 18 -50.49 40.28 6.67
C VAL A 18 -49.39 39.74 7.59
N TRP A 19 -49.68 38.86 8.55
CA TRP A 19 -48.65 38.37 9.50
C TRP A 19 -48.09 36.97 9.22
N GLY A 20 -48.63 36.23 8.25
CA GLY A 20 -48.18 34.86 7.96
C GLY A 20 -46.97 34.74 7.02
N PHE A 21 -46.68 35.76 6.22
CA PHE A 21 -45.73 35.63 5.11
C PHE A 21 -44.29 36.10 5.41
N TRP A 22 -44.01 36.66 6.59
CA TRP A 22 -42.68 37.21 6.89
C TRP A 22 -41.85 36.41 7.92
N CYS A 23 -42.35 35.28 8.44
CA CYS A 23 -41.57 34.42 9.35
C CYS A 23 -41.10 33.09 8.71
N GLY A 24 -41.73 32.63 7.62
CA GLY A 24 -41.42 31.34 6.99
C GLY A 24 -40.24 31.35 6.00
N GLN A 25 -39.78 32.51 5.54
CA GLN A 25 -38.82 32.60 4.44
C GLN A 25 -37.35 32.83 4.89
N ILE A 26 -37.12 33.04 6.18
CA ILE A 26 -35.77 33.21 6.75
C ILE A 26 -35.21 31.85 7.24
N ALA A 27 -36.06 30.93 7.68
CA ALA A 27 -35.65 29.65 8.26
C ALA A 27 -35.21 28.57 7.24
N SER A 28 -35.57 28.71 5.95
CA SER A 28 -35.28 27.68 4.93
C SER A 28 -33.98 27.95 4.14
N ARG A 29 -33.43 29.17 4.20
CA ARG A 29 -32.18 29.53 3.52
C ARG A 29 -30.93 29.14 4.29
N THR A 30 -30.97 29.08 5.62
CA THR A 30 -29.81 28.77 6.48
C THR A 30 -29.43 27.28 6.47
N ASN A 31 -30.40 26.39 6.22
CA ASN A 31 -30.19 24.94 6.28
C ASN A 31 -29.43 24.36 5.07
N ARG A 32 -29.45 25.05 3.92
CA ARG A 32 -28.74 24.56 2.72
C ARG A 32 -27.24 24.78 2.82
N TRP A 33 -26.81 25.96 3.27
CA TRP A 33 -25.40 26.30 3.48
C TRP A 33 -24.76 25.49 4.60
N MET A 34 -25.49 25.25 5.70
CA MET A 34 -25.03 24.39 6.80
C MET A 34 -24.88 22.93 6.36
N ARG A 35 -25.81 22.39 5.55
CA ARG A 35 -25.71 21.03 5.01
C ARG A 35 -24.56 20.86 4.04
N GLN A 36 -24.33 21.85 3.16
CA GLN A 36 -23.20 21.83 2.24
C GLN A 36 -21.87 21.92 2.99
N MET A 37 -21.77 22.83 3.96
CA MET A 37 -20.57 22.98 4.78
C MET A 37 -20.28 21.71 5.60
N LEU A 38 -21.30 21.06 6.17
CA LEU A 38 -21.17 19.76 6.86
C LEU A 38 -20.73 18.65 5.89
N GLN A 39 -21.29 18.58 4.69
CA GLN A 39 -20.90 17.58 3.68
C GLN A 39 -19.45 17.76 3.22
N ASP A 40 -19.03 18.99 2.96
CA ASP A 40 -17.67 19.30 2.54
C ASP A 40 -16.64 19.02 3.66
N THR A 41 -17.01 19.30 4.91
CA THR A 41 -16.16 19.01 6.07
C THR A 41 -16.06 17.49 6.33
N LEU A 42 -17.15 16.75 6.17
CA LEU A 42 -17.16 15.29 6.29
C LEU A 42 -16.37 14.60 5.17
N LEU A 43 -16.46 15.12 3.93
CA LEU A 43 -15.65 14.64 2.79
C LEU A 43 -14.16 14.93 3.01
N ALA A 44 -13.80 16.13 3.47
CA ALA A 44 -12.42 16.48 3.78
C ALA A 44 -11.83 15.61 4.90
N LEU A 45 -12.59 15.35 5.97
CA LEU A 45 -12.19 14.45 7.06
C LEU A 45 -12.01 12.99 6.58
N ALA A 46 -12.89 12.50 5.71
CA ALA A 46 -12.76 11.17 5.11
C ALA A 46 -11.50 11.04 4.23
N CYS A 47 -11.17 12.07 3.45
CA CYS A 47 -9.94 12.10 2.66
C CYS A 47 -8.67 12.11 3.53
N VAL A 48 -8.67 12.87 4.62
CA VAL A 48 -7.52 12.90 5.56
C VAL A 48 -7.35 11.55 6.25
N PHE A 49 -8.44 10.86 6.63
CA PHE A 49 -8.37 9.53 7.24
C PHE A 49 -7.84 8.45 6.27
N ALA A 50 -8.15 8.56 4.98
CA ALA A 50 -7.66 7.62 3.96
C ALA A 50 -6.15 7.74 3.72
N CYS A 51 -5.56 8.94 3.86
CA CYS A 51 -4.11 9.15 3.66
C CYS A 51 -3.24 8.62 4.81
N PHE A 52 -3.78 8.45 6.02
CA PHE A 52 -3.01 7.90 7.16
C PHE A 52 -3.05 6.36 7.25
N ALA A 53 -4.00 5.70 6.57
CA ALA A 53 -4.21 4.25 6.69
C ALA A 53 -3.26 3.39 5.83
N SER A 54 -2.48 3.98 4.94
CA SER A 54 -1.61 3.25 4.00
C SER A 54 -0.15 3.23 4.45
N ASN A 55 0.12 2.70 5.64
CA ASN A 55 1.45 2.18 6.00
C ASN A 55 1.35 0.68 6.30
N LEU A 56 0.82 -0.10 5.36
CA LEU A 56 1.06 -1.55 5.39
C LEU A 56 2.56 -1.75 5.11
N SER A 57 3.28 -2.25 6.11
CA SER A 57 4.70 -2.58 6.00
C SER A 57 4.94 -3.48 4.80
N ALA A 58 5.66 -2.97 3.79
CA ALA A 58 6.06 -3.72 2.60
C ALA A 58 7.14 -4.77 2.90
N GLN A 59 7.55 -4.94 4.17
CA GLN A 59 8.52 -5.95 4.56
C GLN A 59 7.82 -7.27 4.80
N GLN A 60 8.15 -8.28 3.97
CA GLN A 60 7.80 -9.66 4.27
C GLN A 60 8.29 -10.01 5.69
N PRO A 61 7.42 -10.53 6.56
CA PRO A 61 7.82 -10.89 7.91
C PRO A 61 8.94 -11.95 7.86
N LEU A 62 9.89 -11.82 8.78
CA LEU A 62 10.87 -12.87 9.06
C LEU A 62 10.14 -14.02 9.73
N ASP A 63 9.83 -15.07 8.96
CA ASP A 63 9.13 -16.26 9.46
C ASP A 63 9.91 -17.54 9.14
N GLY A 64 10.14 -18.34 10.18
CA GLY A 64 10.85 -19.60 10.09
C GLY A 64 12.21 -19.53 9.39
N ALA A 65 12.51 -20.58 8.63
CA ALA A 65 13.66 -20.72 7.77
C ALA A 65 13.33 -20.37 6.30
N LYS A 66 12.24 -19.64 6.03
CA LYS A 66 11.88 -19.25 4.65
C LYS A 66 12.73 -18.06 4.22
N PRO A 67 13.28 -18.05 2.99
CA PRO A 67 14.06 -16.90 2.51
C PRO A 67 13.22 -15.62 2.50
N THR A 68 13.72 -14.56 3.11
CA THR A 68 13.18 -13.19 3.04
C THR A 68 14.29 -12.15 2.87
N GLN A 69 13.95 -10.86 2.78
CA GLN A 69 14.90 -9.74 2.67
C GLN A 69 15.92 -9.92 1.53
N TRP A 70 15.42 -10.37 0.39
CA TRP A 70 16.21 -10.68 -0.79
C TRP A 70 16.83 -9.43 -1.39
N ARG A 71 18.10 -9.52 -1.79
CA ARG A 71 18.84 -8.43 -2.41
C ARG A 71 19.95 -8.94 -3.30
N VAL A 72 20.18 -8.22 -4.39
CA VAL A 72 21.36 -8.37 -5.25
C VAL A 72 22.27 -7.19 -4.98
N ILE A 73 23.54 -7.48 -4.71
CA ILE A 73 24.55 -6.49 -4.34
C ILE A 73 25.69 -6.57 -5.34
N TRP A 74 26.01 -5.43 -5.93
CA TRP A 74 27.22 -5.25 -6.73
C TRP A 74 28.28 -4.52 -5.90
N THR A 75 29.55 -4.82 -6.19
CA THR A 75 30.69 -4.17 -5.54
C THR A 75 31.61 -3.56 -6.58
N SER A 76 32.75 -4.18 -6.88
CA SER A 76 33.79 -3.63 -7.76
C SER A 76 33.61 -3.95 -9.25
N ASP A 77 32.94 -5.05 -9.58
CA ASP A 77 32.74 -5.52 -10.96
C ASP A 77 31.27 -5.88 -11.20
N PRO A 78 30.41 -4.90 -11.51
CA PRO A 78 28.98 -5.16 -11.71
C PRO A 78 28.65 -5.87 -13.02
N ALA A 79 29.60 -6.00 -13.94
CA ALA A 79 29.41 -6.61 -15.25
C ALA A 79 29.54 -8.13 -15.18
N THR A 80 30.48 -8.64 -14.37
CA THR A 80 30.76 -10.08 -14.29
C THR A 80 30.49 -10.70 -12.92
N THR A 81 30.17 -9.88 -11.91
CA THR A 81 29.97 -10.38 -10.54
C THR A 81 28.74 -9.79 -9.85
N ALA A 82 28.06 -10.62 -9.07
CA ALA A 82 26.93 -10.21 -8.25
C ALA A 82 26.90 -11.04 -6.95
N THR A 83 26.47 -10.45 -5.85
CA THR A 83 26.22 -11.18 -4.60
C THR A 83 24.72 -11.23 -4.37
N VAL A 84 24.15 -12.43 -4.38
CA VAL A 84 22.75 -12.64 -3.97
C VAL A 84 22.74 -12.90 -2.47
N SER A 85 21.89 -12.16 -1.76
CA SER A 85 21.79 -12.21 -0.30
C SER A 85 20.34 -12.33 0.13
N TRP A 86 20.09 -13.17 1.12
CA TRP A 86 18.80 -13.31 1.78
C TRP A 86 19.00 -13.57 3.27
N SER A 87 17.89 -13.60 4.01
CA SER A 87 17.90 -13.88 5.43
C SER A 87 16.77 -14.80 5.83
N THR A 88 16.96 -15.51 6.95
CA THR A 88 15.96 -16.35 7.61
C THR A 88 15.85 -15.96 9.09
N ALA A 89 14.69 -16.21 9.69
CA ALA A 89 14.47 -15.93 11.11
C ALA A 89 15.10 -17.00 12.02
N LYS A 90 15.23 -18.22 11.52
CA LYS A 90 15.83 -19.38 12.22
C LYS A 90 17.06 -19.89 11.49
N PRO A 91 17.97 -20.59 12.19
CA PRO A 91 19.06 -21.30 11.53
C PRO A 91 18.50 -22.31 10.51
N SER A 92 19.15 -22.40 9.35
CA SER A 92 18.82 -23.34 8.28
C SER A 92 20.03 -24.22 7.93
N LYS A 93 19.78 -25.48 7.58
CA LYS A 93 20.79 -26.44 7.15
C LYS A 93 21.04 -26.38 5.65
N LYS A 94 20.00 -26.10 4.87
CA LYS A 94 20.04 -25.91 3.43
C LYS A 94 19.95 -24.42 3.10
N ASN A 95 20.89 -23.94 2.30
CA ASN A 95 20.90 -22.59 1.73
C ASN A 95 21.47 -22.68 0.32
N VAL A 96 20.60 -22.62 -0.67
CA VAL A 96 20.96 -22.86 -2.08
C VAL A 96 20.43 -21.72 -2.93
N LEU A 97 21.29 -21.20 -3.80
CA LEU A 97 20.87 -20.31 -4.87
C LEU A 97 20.68 -21.13 -6.15
N HIS A 98 19.48 -21.11 -6.71
CA HIS A 98 19.19 -21.53 -8.07
C HIS A 98 19.31 -20.31 -8.97
N TRP A 99 20.01 -20.43 -10.10
CA TRP A 99 20.22 -19.31 -11.00
C TRP A 99 20.50 -19.73 -12.44
N GLY A 100 20.44 -18.79 -13.36
CA GLY A 100 20.81 -18.98 -14.76
C GLY A 100 20.42 -17.80 -15.62
N GLU A 101 20.86 -17.77 -16.88
CA GLU A 101 20.40 -16.76 -17.84
C GLU A 101 18.87 -16.85 -17.98
N LYS A 102 18.19 -15.70 -17.98
CA LYS A 102 16.72 -15.62 -17.91
C LYS A 102 16.04 -16.46 -19.00
N GLU A 103 16.54 -16.41 -20.23
CA GLU A 103 16.01 -17.18 -21.36
C GLU A 103 16.24 -18.70 -21.22
N SER A 104 17.25 -19.10 -20.47
CA SER A 104 17.57 -20.52 -20.22
C SER A 104 16.90 -21.07 -18.96
N GLY A 105 16.41 -20.21 -18.07
CA GLY A 105 15.84 -20.56 -16.77
C GLY A 105 16.89 -20.91 -15.71
N LEU A 106 16.42 -21.38 -14.55
CA LEU A 106 17.22 -21.73 -13.37
C LEU A 106 17.97 -23.07 -13.55
N ARG A 107 19.07 -23.08 -14.31
CA ARG A 107 19.84 -24.30 -14.65
C ARG A 107 21.01 -24.59 -13.73
N GLN A 108 21.48 -23.60 -12.97
CA GLN A 108 22.66 -23.70 -12.12
C GLN A 108 22.25 -23.65 -10.65
N THR A 109 23.02 -24.33 -9.80
CA THR A 109 22.86 -24.27 -8.36
C THR A 109 24.17 -23.89 -7.69
N SER A 110 24.09 -23.16 -6.59
CA SER A 110 25.26 -22.74 -5.82
C SER A 110 24.96 -22.85 -4.34
N THR A 111 25.74 -23.70 -3.67
CA THR A 111 25.65 -24.04 -2.24
C THR A 111 26.72 -23.36 -1.40
N ASN A 112 27.68 -22.67 -2.04
CA ASN A 112 28.78 -21.98 -1.37
C ASN A 112 28.32 -20.65 -0.78
N THR A 113 27.39 -20.75 0.18
CA THR A 113 26.83 -19.61 0.89
C THR A 113 27.73 -19.22 2.05
N ARG A 114 28.26 -18.00 2.05
CA ARG A 114 28.73 -17.40 3.30
C ARG A 114 27.50 -17.11 4.16
N SER A 115 27.31 -17.89 5.21
CA SER A 115 26.18 -17.76 6.13
C SER A 115 26.64 -17.34 7.51
N GLY A 116 25.79 -16.65 8.25
CA GLY A 116 26.13 -16.23 9.60
C GLY A 116 24.96 -15.66 10.38
N LEU A 117 25.15 -15.58 11.69
CA LEU A 117 24.21 -14.98 12.62
C LEU A 117 24.46 -13.48 12.72
N HIS A 118 23.39 -12.71 12.65
CA HIS A 118 23.38 -11.30 12.98
C HIS A 118 22.53 -11.09 14.22
N LYS A 119 23.11 -10.42 15.22
CA LYS A 119 22.41 -9.93 16.40
C LYS A 119 22.59 -8.44 16.50
N ASP A 120 21.56 -7.73 16.90
CA ASP A 120 21.72 -6.34 17.32
C ASP A 120 22.53 -6.26 18.63
N LEU A 121 23.03 -5.06 18.96
CA LEU A 121 23.86 -4.85 20.14
C LEU A 121 23.16 -5.20 21.47
N ARG A 122 21.82 -5.19 21.47
CA ARG A 122 21.00 -5.47 22.65
C ARG A 122 20.50 -6.93 22.70
N GLY A 123 20.77 -7.72 21.66
CA GLY A 123 20.24 -9.08 21.51
C GLY A 123 18.71 -9.17 21.36
N SER A 124 18.05 -8.05 21.09
CA SER A 124 16.60 -7.96 20.89
C SER A 124 16.16 -8.43 19.49
N PHE A 125 17.10 -8.52 18.56
CA PHE A 125 16.87 -8.94 17.19
C PHE A 125 17.95 -9.92 16.73
N GLU A 126 17.50 -11.02 16.12
CA GLU A 126 18.36 -12.06 15.59
C GLU A 126 17.88 -12.45 14.18
N LEU A 127 18.81 -12.56 13.23
CA LEU A 127 18.57 -13.17 11.92
C LEU A 127 19.77 -13.97 11.45
N TYR A 128 19.55 -14.84 10.48
CA TYR A 128 20.59 -15.60 9.81
C TYR A 128 20.69 -15.11 8.38
N PHE A 129 21.86 -14.60 7.97
CA PHE A 129 22.10 -14.13 6.61
C PHE A 129 22.79 -15.21 5.78
N HIS A 130 22.55 -15.19 4.47
CA HIS A 130 23.11 -16.14 3.51
C HIS A 130 23.51 -15.42 2.24
N HIS A 131 24.79 -15.50 1.85
CA HIS A 131 25.32 -14.82 0.67
C HIS A 131 25.92 -15.80 -0.32
N VAL A 132 25.51 -15.73 -1.59
CA VAL A 132 26.19 -16.42 -2.69
C VAL A 132 26.82 -15.40 -3.61
N ARG A 133 28.12 -15.58 -3.88
CA ARG A 133 28.84 -14.77 -4.87
C ARG A 133 28.81 -15.48 -6.22
N LEU A 134 28.11 -14.87 -7.17
CA LEU A 134 28.17 -15.23 -8.58
C LEU A 134 29.37 -14.55 -9.23
N ARG A 135 30.02 -15.27 -10.14
CA ARG A 135 31.21 -14.85 -10.90
C ARG A 135 31.06 -15.30 -12.34
N ASP A 136 31.89 -14.75 -13.21
CA ASP A 136 31.96 -15.11 -14.63
C ASP A 136 30.59 -14.92 -15.33
N LEU A 137 29.81 -13.95 -14.86
CA LEU A 137 28.56 -13.54 -15.49
C LEU A 137 28.86 -12.82 -16.80
N LYS A 138 27.96 -12.95 -17.76
CA LYS A 138 28.02 -12.18 -19.01
C LYS A 138 27.57 -10.74 -18.72
N PRO A 139 28.30 -9.72 -19.23
CA PRO A 139 27.84 -8.34 -19.16
C PRO A 139 26.51 -8.12 -19.89
N GLY A 140 25.75 -7.11 -19.47
CA GLY A 140 24.47 -6.72 -20.08
C GLY A 140 23.43 -7.83 -20.16
N THR A 141 23.52 -8.85 -19.30
CA THR A 141 22.75 -10.09 -19.41
C THR A 141 21.77 -10.23 -18.24
N ALA A 142 20.54 -10.64 -18.55
CA ALA A 142 19.53 -10.91 -17.53
C ALA A 142 19.70 -12.31 -16.93
N TYR A 143 19.72 -12.39 -15.61
CA TYR A 143 19.81 -13.65 -14.86
C TYR A 143 18.60 -13.83 -13.96
N SER A 144 17.95 -14.99 -14.04
CA SER A 144 16.94 -15.45 -13.09
C SER A 144 17.61 -16.01 -11.84
N VAL A 145 16.99 -15.79 -10.68
CA VAL A 145 17.43 -16.29 -9.39
C VAL A 145 16.27 -16.75 -8.51
N GLN A 146 16.49 -17.81 -7.74
CA GLN A 146 15.58 -18.29 -6.71
C GLN A 146 16.38 -18.82 -5.52
N MET A 147 16.07 -18.32 -4.33
CA MET A 147 16.75 -18.73 -3.10
C MET A 147 15.93 -19.86 -2.46
N GLU A 148 16.62 -20.88 -1.98
CA GLU A 148 16.04 -22.00 -1.25
C GLU A 148 16.69 -22.12 0.13
N SER A 149 15.85 -22.21 1.15
CA SER A 149 16.24 -22.60 2.51
C SER A 149 15.32 -23.72 3.01
N ASP A 150 15.50 -24.19 4.25
CA ASP A 150 14.78 -25.36 4.79
C ASP A 150 13.24 -25.26 4.66
N ASP A 151 12.67 -24.07 4.89
CA ASP A 151 11.21 -23.86 4.84
C ASP A 151 10.71 -23.39 3.45
N GLY A 152 11.45 -23.76 2.40
CA GLY A 152 11.03 -23.62 1.01
C GLY A 152 11.79 -22.56 0.23
N ARG A 153 11.15 -22.08 -0.85
CA ARG A 153 11.78 -21.21 -1.84
C ARG A 153 11.19 -19.80 -1.84
N SER A 154 12.00 -18.85 -2.24
CA SER A 154 11.51 -17.52 -2.64
C SER A 154 10.70 -17.60 -3.94
N PRO A 155 9.94 -16.55 -4.28
CA PRO A 155 9.57 -16.31 -5.67
C PRO A 155 10.82 -16.27 -6.57
N GLU A 156 10.62 -16.46 -7.87
CA GLU A 156 11.69 -16.21 -8.85
C GLU A 156 11.83 -14.71 -9.08
N PHE A 157 13.07 -14.23 -9.04
CA PHE A 157 13.44 -12.85 -9.36
C PHE A 157 14.40 -12.85 -10.53
N TYR A 158 14.67 -11.67 -11.08
CA TYR A 158 15.76 -11.49 -12.03
C TYR A 158 16.51 -10.18 -11.79
N PHE A 159 17.76 -10.12 -12.25
CA PHE A 159 18.56 -8.91 -12.31
C PHE A 159 19.30 -8.86 -13.66
N VAL A 160 19.84 -7.69 -14.00
CA VAL A 160 20.65 -7.49 -15.22
C VAL A 160 22.03 -7.01 -14.78
N THR A 161 23.09 -7.61 -15.32
CA THR A 161 24.47 -7.16 -15.10
C THR A 161 24.75 -5.84 -15.82
N ALA A 162 25.75 -5.10 -15.34
CA ALA A 162 26.25 -3.93 -16.08
C ALA A 162 26.81 -4.36 -17.46
N PRO A 163 26.78 -3.47 -18.47
CA PRO A 163 27.34 -3.73 -19.79
C PRO A 163 28.86 -3.89 -19.78
#